data_AF-A0A0M2DQI4-F1
#
_entry.id   AF-A0A0M2DQI4-F1
#
_cell.length_a   1.000
_cell.length_b   1.000
_cell.length_c   1.000
_cell.angle_alpha   90.00
_cell.angle_beta   90.00
_cell.angle_gamma   90.00
#
_symmetry.space_group_name_H-M   'P 1'
#
loop_
_entity.id
_entity.type
_entity.pdbx_description
1 polymer ?
#
loop_
_entity_poly.entity_id
_entity_poly.type
_entity_poly.pdbx_seq_one_letter_code
_entity_poly.pdbx_strand_id
1 'polypeptide(L)'
;MKAEKVTEKDSCVVWKMIYLARRNPALRPEEFAQAWREHSALGRQCRNVGQRVKAVAQCSRHLQADAAELGKDYDGVNLMVLAEREAGSAIWSDPETLAVMRPDEPRVFADYVRNFSLLCRQQVLRGNLCTDVLPQHKQVMLIGFLQRSDVWRGAAALPEICPPQWQSLALDLASRIVCNTIDEQPPSGYGYRHVVEWWFDTVEQAQAAAASLDVSARAQDGEFGWGEHVFMLTEVTHARP
;
A
#
# COMPACT_ATOMS: atom_id res chain seq x y z
N MET A 1 -21.42 -21.59 37.92
CA MET A 1 -21.08 -21.63 36.48
C MET A 1 -21.80 -20.47 35.80
N LYS A 2 -21.07 -19.40 35.50
CA LYS A 2 -21.51 -18.36 34.55
C LYS A 2 -20.49 -18.39 33.42
N ALA A 3 -20.97 -18.63 32.21
CA ALA A 3 -20.16 -18.55 31.01
C ALA A 3 -19.68 -17.10 30.86
N GLU A 4 -18.38 -16.87 31.04
CA GLU A 4 -17.75 -15.63 30.63
C GLU A 4 -17.81 -15.58 29.11
N LYS A 5 -18.64 -14.65 28.62
CA LYS A 5 -18.59 -14.20 27.23
C LYS A 5 -17.17 -13.69 27.01
N VAL A 6 -16.44 -14.39 26.16
CA VAL A 6 -15.23 -13.87 25.51
C VAL A 6 -15.66 -12.59 24.80
N THR A 7 -15.39 -11.44 25.42
CA THR A 7 -15.46 -10.15 24.76
C THR A 7 -14.48 -10.20 23.60
N GLU A 8 -14.99 -9.95 22.39
CA GLU A 8 -14.21 -9.76 21.18
C GLU A 8 -12.94 -8.97 21.52
N LYS A 9 -11.78 -9.54 21.20
CA LYS A 9 -10.52 -8.81 21.19
C LYS A 9 -10.79 -7.50 20.45
N ASP A 10 -10.56 -6.35 21.10
CA ASP A 10 -10.49 -5.05 20.45
C ASP A 10 -9.56 -5.18 19.24
N SER A 11 -10.15 -5.36 18.06
CA SER A 11 -9.40 -5.29 16.81
C SER A 11 -8.94 -3.85 16.70
N CYS A 12 -7.63 -3.60 16.87
CA CYS A 12 -7.07 -2.27 16.64
C CYS A 12 -7.27 -1.95 15.16
N VAL A 13 -8.32 -1.18 14.85
CA VAL A 13 -8.62 -0.78 13.48
C VAL A 13 -7.47 0.10 12.99
N VAL A 14 -6.77 -0.38 11.97
CA VAL A 14 -5.66 0.33 11.36
C VAL A 14 -6.15 0.99 10.08
N TRP A 15 -5.99 2.30 10.03
CA TRP A 15 -6.24 3.12 8.86
C TRP A 15 -4.92 3.44 8.17
N LYS A 16 -4.87 3.24 6.86
CA LYS A 16 -3.71 3.59 6.03
C LYS A 16 -4.12 4.53 4.93
N MET A 17 -3.24 5.49 4.64
CA MET A 17 -3.22 6.17 3.36
C MET A 17 -2.13 5.53 2.50
N ILE A 18 -2.55 4.92 1.40
CA ILE A 18 -1.68 4.19 0.48
C ILE A 18 -1.67 4.90 -0.86
N TYR A 19 -0.49 5.15 -1.43
CA TYR A 19 -0.42 5.75 -2.76
C TYR A 19 0.51 4.98 -3.68
N LEU A 20 0.11 4.90 -4.94
CA LEU A 20 0.83 4.23 -6.02
C LEU A 20 1.50 5.29 -6.90
N ALA A 21 2.79 5.52 -6.64
CA ALA A 21 3.52 6.68 -7.13
C ALA A 21 4.15 6.41 -8.51
N ARG A 22 4.05 7.42 -9.39
CA ARG A 22 4.91 7.59 -10.55
C ARG A 22 5.90 8.70 -10.25
N ARG A 23 7.18 8.49 -10.54
CA ARG A 23 8.20 9.52 -10.38
C ARG A 23 7.96 10.65 -11.38
N ASN A 24 8.48 11.84 -11.08
CA ASN A 24 8.63 12.88 -12.09
C ASN A 24 9.42 12.29 -13.28
N PRO A 25 8.91 12.32 -14.52
CA PRO A 25 9.59 11.77 -15.68
C PRO A 25 11.02 12.26 -15.90
N ALA A 26 11.35 13.46 -15.41
CA ALA A 26 12.69 14.05 -15.47
C ALA A 26 13.70 13.45 -14.47
N LEU A 27 13.24 12.80 -13.40
CA LEU A 27 14.11 12.08 -12.45
C LEU A 27 14.49 10.71 -13.00
N ARG A 28 15.74 10.26 -12.86
CA ARG A 28 16.09 8.88 -13.21
C ARG A 28 15.45 7.90 -12.23
N PRO A 29 15.10 6.66 -12.65
CA PRO A 29 14.53 5.65 -11.75
C PRO A 29 15.36 5.43 -10.48
N GLU A 30 16.68 5.45 -10.59
CA GLU A 30 17.63 5.21 -9.48
C GLU A 30 17.65 6.37 -8.47
N GLU A 31 17.25 7.56 -8.88
CA GLU A 31 17.23 8.77 -8.03
C GLU A 31 15.94 8.90 -7.24
N PHE A 32 14.87 8.22 -7.69
CA PHE A 32 13.52 8.39 -7.14
C PHE A 32 13.47 8.14 -5.64
N ALA A 33 14.05 7.03 -5.16
CA ALA A 33 14.04 6.67 -3.75
C ALA A 33 14.69 7.74 -2.86
N GLN A 34 15.75 8.39 -3.36
CA GLN A 34 16.43 9.47 -2.63
C GLN A 34 15.62 10.77 -2.65
N ALA A 35 15.13 11.20 -3.82
CA ALA A 35 14.28 12.39 -3.95
C ALA A 35 13.02 12.28 -3.09
N TRP A 36 12.45 11.08 -3.01
CA TRP A 36 11.27 10.79 -2.21
C TRP A 36 11.54 10.74 -0.70
N ARG A 37 12.73 10.28 -0.29
CA ARG A 37 13.17 10.38 1.11
C ARG A 37 13.33 11.84 1.54
N GLU A 38 13.89 12.69 0.70
CA GLU A 38 14.00 14.14 0.94
C GLU A 38 12.63 14.79 1.09
N HIS A 39 11.67 14.43 0.23
CA HIS A 39 10.29 14.89 0.34
C HIS A 39 9.63 14.49 1.68
N SER A 40 9.83 13.24 2.12
CA SER A 40 9.37 12.79 3.44
C SER A 40 10.01 13.58 4.59
N ALA A 41 11.29 13.96 4.45
CA ALA A 41 11.98 14.78 5.45
C ALA A 41 11.40 16.20 5.53
N LEU A 42 10.91 16.78 4.42
CA LEU A 42 10.15 18.04 4.44
C LEU A 42 8.81 17.86 5.18
N GLY A 43 8.09 16.77 4.91
CA GLY A 43 6.84 16.47 5.60
C GLY A 43 7.00 16.31 7.12
N ARG A 44 8.15 15.84 7.60
CA ARG A 44 8.47 15.79 9.04
C ARG A 44 8.52 17.17 9.69
N GLN A 45 8.85 18.23 8.94
CA GLN A 45 8.88 19.59 9.46
C GLN A 45 7.47 20.13 9.70
N CYS A 46 6.46 19.53 9.06
CA CYS A 46 5.06 19.91 9.22
C CYS A 46 4.49 19.27 10.50
N ARG A 47 4.22 20.08 11.53
CA ARG A 47 3.75 19.61 12.84
C ARG A 47 2.45 18.82 12.71
N ASN A 48 1.56 19.29 11.85
CA ASN A 48 0.24 18.70 11.71
C ASN A 48 0.28 17.35 10.96
N VAL A 49 1.27 17.13 10.09
CA VAL A 49 1.51 15.82 9.48
C VAL A 49 1.93 14.83 10.55
N GLY A 50 2.82 15.21 11.46
CA GLY A 50 3.29 14.36 12.56
C GLY A 50 2.19 13.97 13.58
N GLN A 51 1.13 14.78 13.70
CA GLN A 51 -0.02 14.43 14.55
C GLN A 51 -0.98 13.43 13.87
N ARG A 52 -1.02 13.44 12.53
CA ARG A 52 -1.99 12.68 11.72
C ARG A 52 -1.42 11.38 11.17
N VAL A 53 -0.11 11.32 10.95
CA VAL A 53 0.60 10.16 10.41
C VAL A 53 1.46 9.56 11.52
N LYS A 54 1.09 8.35 11.96
CA LYS A 54 1.71 7.58 13.06
C LYS A 54 2.92 6.75 12.66
N ALA A 55 3.06 6.49 11.36
CA ALA A 55 4.19 5.77 10.78
C ALA A 55 4.13 5.89 9.24
N VAL A 56 5.29 5.76 8.58
CA VAL A 56 5.38 5.69 7.12
C VAL A 56 6.43 4.68 6.67
N ALA A 57 6.14 3.95 5.60
CA ALA A 57 7.08 3.15 4.84
C ALA A 57 6.99 3.54 3.36
N GLN A 58 8.15 3.81 2.76
CA GLN A 58 8.30 4.08 1.33
C GLN A 58 8.92 2.85 0.68
N CYS A 59 8.18 2.25 -0.25
CA CYS A 59 8.51 1.00 -0.90
C CYS A 59 8.82 1.30 -2.36
N SER A 60 10.11 1.35 -2.72
CA SER A 60 10.54 1.65 -4.08
C SER A 60 10.46 0.40 -4.94
N ARG A 61 10.10 0.54 -6.23
CA ARG A 61 10.08 -0.58 -7.18
C ARG A 61 11.46 -1.23 -7.26
N HIS A 62 11.50 -2.56 -7.19
CA HIS A 62 12.72 -3.31 -7.40
C HIS A 62 13.08 -3.31 -8.89
N LEU A 63 14.02 -2.46 -9.30
CA LEU A 63 14.31 -2.19 -10.72
C LEU A 63 14.79 -3.41 -11.52
N GLN A 64 15.42 -4.38 -10.86
CA GLN A 64 15.92 -5.61 -11.47
C GLN A 64 14.87 -6.74 -11.51
N ALA A 65 13.64 -6.48 -11.05
CA ALA A 65 12.57 -7.46 -11.13
C ALA A 65 12.01 -7.48 -12.55
N ASP A 66 11.97 -8.66 -13.18
CA ASP A 66 11.54 -8.80 -14.58
C ASP A 66 10.48 -9.89 -14.80
N ALA A 67 9.67 -10.17 -13.76
CA ALA A 67 8.49 -10.99 -13.95
C ALA A 67 7.48 -10.24 -14.86
N ALA A 68 6.92 -10.95 -15.84
CA ALA A 68 6.07 -10.36 -16.88
C ALA A 68 4.83 -9.64 -16.33
N GLU A 69 4.28 -10.14 -15.23
CA GLU A 69 3.06 -9.62 -14.60
C GLU A 69 3.29 -8.36 -13.73
N LEU A 70 4.54 -7.92 -13.57
CA LEU A 70 4.85 -6.73 -12.78
C LEU A 70 4.66 -5.45 -13.62
N GLY A 71 3.93 -4.50 -13.05
CA GLY A 71 3.75 -3.17 -13.61
C GLY A 71 5.07 -2.40 -13.64
N LYS A 72 5.35 -1.76 -14.78
CA LYS A 72 6.57 -0.96 -15.03
C LYS A 72 6.31 0.55 -15.03
N ASP A 73 5.04 0.96 -15.03
CA ASP A 73 4.61 2.37 -15.13
C ASP A 73 4.69 3.15 -13.81
N TYR A 74 4.98 2.46 -12.71
CA TYR A 74 5.03 3.04 -11.35
C TYR A 74 6.40 2.79 -10.73
N ASP A 75 6.80 3.66 -9.82
CA ASP A 75 8.14 3.68 -9.25
C ASP A 75 8.15 3.38 -7.75
N GLY A 76 6.99 3.40 -7.09
CA GLY A 76 6.88 2.92 -5.72
C GLY A 76 5.49 3.01 -5.10
N VAL A 77 5.39 2.48 -3.89
CA VAL A 77 4.18 2.45 -3.08
C VAL A 77 4.48 3.02 -1.71
N ASN A 78 3.60 3.86 -1.21
CA ASN A 78 3.68 4.38 0.14
C ASN A 78 2.67 3.72 1.05
N LEU A 79 3.08 3.45 2.28
CA LEU A 79 2.21 2.97 3.33
C LEU A 79 2.28 3.97 4.50
N MET A 80 1.29 4.83 4.64
CA MET A 80 1.18 5.77 5.78
C MET A 80 0.11 5.27 6.75
N VAL A 81 0.50 4.99 8.00
CA VAL A 81 -0.46 4.67 9.06
C VAL A 81 -1.00 5.96 9.62
N LEU A 82 -2.33 6.07 9.68
CA LEU A 82 -3.02 7.26 10.15
C LEU A 82 -3.34 7.16 11.64
N ALA A 83 -3.47 8.32 12.28
CA ALA A 83 -3.90 8.41 13.67
C ALA A 83 -5.32 7.86 13.87
N GLU A 84 -6.20 8.21 12.93
CA GLU A 84 -7.62 7.91 12.87
C GLU A 84 -8.08 7.98 11.41
N ARG A 85 -9.32 7.61 11.12
CA ARG A 85 -9.87 7.60 9.76
C ARG A 85 -9.90 9.01 9.15
N GLU A 86 -10.35 9.98 9.94
CA GLU A 86 -10.62 11.37 9.55
C GLU A 86 -9.34 12.10 9.12
N ALA A 87 -8.20 11.70 9.66
CA ALA A 87 -6.88 12.20 9.28
C ALA A 87 -6.61 12.07 7.77
N GLY A 88 -7.21 11.07 7.10
CA GLY A 88 -7.06 10.83 5.67
C GLY A 88 -7.60 11.94 4.78
N SER A 89 -8.67 12.62 5.22
CA SER A 89 -9.24 13.77 4.51
C SER A 89 -8.59 15.10 4.94
N ALA A 90 -8.30 15.23 6.24
CA ALA A 90 -7.82 16.47 6.83
C ALA A 90 -6.42 16.89 6.34
N ILE A 91 -5.56 15.92 6.01
CA ILE A 91 -4.18 16.19 5.54
C ILE A 91 -4.16 17.02 4.25
N TRP A 92 -5.18 16.92 3.40
CA TRP A 92 -5.25 17.63 2.11
C TRP A 92 -5.59 19.12 2.22
N SER A 93 -6.20 19.51 3.33
CA SER A 93 -6.58 20.90 3.62
C SER A 93 -5.62 21.59 4.59
N ASP A 94 -4.57 20.90 5.02
CA ASP A 94 -3.63 21.41 6.00
C ASP A 94 -2.76 22.54 5.43
N PRO A 95 -2.84 23.78 5.96
CA PRO A 95 -2.14 24.92 5.38
C PRO A 95 -0.62 24.77 5.33
N GLU A 96 -0.03 24.10 6.32
CA GLU A 96 1.42 23.87 6.41
C GLU A 96 1.87 22.87 5.34
N THR A 97 1.15 21.76 5.21
CA THR A 97 1.36 20.77 4.15
C THR A 97 1.25 21.40 2.76
N LEU A 98 0.23 22.25 2.55
CA LEU A 98 0.03 22.97 1.29
C LEU A 98 1.14 24.00 1.00
N ALA A 99 1.72 24.62 2.02
CA ALA A 99 2.78 25.60 1.84
C ALA A 99 4.17 24.96 1.65
N VAL A 100 4.44 23.82 2.29
CA VAL A 100 5.78 23.20 2.34
C VAL A 100 5.90 22.00 1.39
N MET A 101 4.98 21.05 1.46
CA MET A 101 5.10 19.80 0.71
C MET A 101 4.60 19.94 -0.73
N ARG A 102 3.46 20.63 -0.92
CA ARG A 102 2.83 20.72 -2.24
C ARG A 102 3.71 21.35 -3.32
N PRO A 103 4.52 22.39 -3.05
CA PRO A 103 5.46 22.91 -4.05
C PRO A 103 6.59 21.93 -4.41
N ASP A 104 6.93 21.00 -3.51
CA ASP A 104 7.97 19.99 -3.72
C ASP A 104 7.46 18.77 -4.50
N GLU A 105 6.15 18.48 -4.47
CA GLU A 105 5.57 17.30 -5.12
C GLU A 105 5.96 17.16 -6.61
N PRO A 106 5.88 18.21 -7.46
CA PRO A 106 6.28 18.10 -8.87
C PRO A 106 7.79 17.86 -9.09
N ARG A 107 8.65 18.10 -8.08
CA ARG A 107 10.06 17.72 -8.17
C ARG A 107 10.22 16.20 -8.14
N VAL A 108 9.34 15.51 -7.41
CA VAL A 108 9.50 14.08 -7.06
C VAL A 108 8.55 13.19 -7.83
N PHE A 109 7.30 13.61 -8.02
CA PHE A 109 6.21 12.81 -8.57
C PHE A 109 5.73 13.35 -9.91
N ALA A 110 5.07 12.50 -10.69
CA ALA A 110 4.45 12.89 -11.96
C ALA A 110 3.19 13.77 -11.78
N ASP A 111 2.57 13.74 -10.61
CA ASP A 111 1.39 14.53 -10.25
C ASP A 111 1.41 14.81 -8.73
N TYR A 112 0.41 15.53 -8.23
CA TYR A 112 0.23 15.78 -6.80
C TYR A 112 -0.23 14.52 -6.06
N VAL A 113 0.32 14.27 -4.87
CA VAL A 113 0.12 13.03 -4.07
C VAL A 113 -1.36 12.72 -3.82
N ARG A 114 -2.17 13.76 -3.61
CA ARG A 114 -3.63 13.62 -3.44
C ARG A 114 -4.30 12.91 -4.61
N ASN A 115 -3.78 13.05 -5.84
CA ASN A 115 -4.39 12.52 -7.05
C ASN A 115 -4.12 11.02 -7.28
N PHE A 116 -3.31 10.39 -6.43
CA PHE A 116 -3.02 8.96 -6.50
C PHE A 116 -2.96 8.28 -5.12
N SER A 117 -3.60 8.90 -4.12
CA SER A 117 -3.72 8.39 -2.75
C SER A 117 -5.07 7.74 -2.49
N LEU A 118 -5.04 6.62 -1.77
CA LEU A 118 -6.17 5.80 -1.39
C LEU A 118 -6.28 5.78 0.14
N LEU A 119 -7.47 6.06 0.69
CA LEU A 119 -7.75 5.77 2.09
C LEU A 119 -8.22 4.33 2.22
N CYS A 120 -7.54 3.57 3.05
CA CYS A 120 -7.79 2.15 3.22
C CYS A 120 -7.95 1.76 4.68
N ARG A 121 -8.79 0.75 4.90
CA ARG A 121 -8.87 0.01 6.16
C ARG A 121 -8.07 -1.28 6.03
N GLN A 122 -7.21 -1.56 7.01
CA GLN A 122 -6.36 -2.74 7.00
C GLN A 122 -7.06 -3.96 7.63
N GLN A 123 -6.85 -5.13 7.02
CA GLN A 123 -7.10 -6.45 7.56
C GLN A 123 -5.84 -7.32 7.43
N VAL A 124 -5.39 -7.94 8.52
CA VAL A 124 -4.32 -8.94 8.46
C VAL A 124 -4.94 -10.29 8.15
N LEU A 125 -4.49 -10.93 7.08
CA LEU A 125 -4.99 -12.23 6.61
C LEU A 125 -4.04 -13.37 7.01
N ARG A 126 -2.75 -13.06 7.18
CA ARG A 126 -1.72 -13.96 7.68
C ARG A 126 -0.69 -13.18 8.47
N GLY A 127 -0.22 -13.76 9.57
CA GLY A 127 0.73 -13.14 10.49
C GLY A 127 0.04 -12.59 11.75
N ASN A 128 0.79 -11.87 12.57
CA ASN A 128 0.30 -11.38 13.86
C ASN A 128 -0.41 -10.02 13.72
N LEU A 129 -1.65 -9.95 14.23
CA LEU A 129 -2.52 -8.76 14.21
C LEU A 129 -1.91 -7.53 14.89
N CYS A 130 -1.10 -7.71 15.94
CA CYS A 130 -0.67 -6.61 16.82
C CYS A 130 0.81 -6.24 16.70
N THR A 131 1.58 -6.92 15.86
CA THR A 131 3.00 -6.60 15.62
C THR A 131 3.19 -6.13 14.18
N ASP A 132 4.04 -5.11 14.03
CA ASP A 132 4.52 -4.56 12.75
C ASP A 132 3.40 -4.18 11.77
N VAL A 133 2.78 -3.02 12.02
CA VAL A 133 1.73 -2.43 11.14
C VAL A 133 2.32 -2.02 9.78
N LEU A 134 3.62 -1.71 9.76
CA LEU A 134 4.38 -1.37 8.56
C LEU A 134 5.61 -2.27 8.41
N PRO A 135 6.05 -2.50 7.17
CA PRO A 135 7.26 -3.26 6.90
C PRO A 135 8.50 -2.49 7.35
N GLN A 136 9.54 -3.22 7.74
CA GLN A 136 10.80 -2.64 8.21
C GLN A 136 11.73 -2.28 7.04
N HIS A 137 12.77 -1.49 7.31
CA HIS A 137 13.75 -1.12 6.29
C HIS A 137 14.38 -2.37 5.64
N LYS A 138 14.52 -2.36 4.31
CA LYS A 138 14.96 -3.48 3.46
C LYS A 138 14.02 -4.69 3.39
N GLN A 139 12.83 -4.62 3.99
CA GLN A 139 11.81 -5.63 3.76
C GLN A 139 11.41 -5.61 2.28
N VAL A 140 11.28 -6.79 1.68
CA VAL A 140 10.83 -6.96 0.30
C VAL A 140 9.36 -7.35 0.31
N MET A 141 8.58 -6.74 -0.58
CA MET A 141 7.15 -7.02 -0.69
C MET A 141 6.71 -7.08 -2.14
N LEU A 142 5.80 -8.00 -2.42
CA LEU A 142 4.92 -7.90 -3.57
C LEU A 142 3.68 -7.13 -3.12
N ILE A 143 3.26 -6.11 -3.87
CA ILE A 143 2.05 -5.34 -3.60
C ILE A 143 1.15 -5.41 -4.82
N GLY A 144 -0.11 -5.78 -4.62
CA GLY A 144 -1.13 -5.86 -5.66
C GLY A 144 -2.22 -4.82 -5.45
N PHE A 145 -2.43 -3.95 -6.44
CA PHE A 145 -3.59 -3.08 -6.54
C PHE A 145 -4.61 -3.80 -7.43
N LEU A 146 -5.74 -4.19 -6.87
CA LEU A 146 -6.65 -5.16 -7.49
C LEU A 146 -8.03 -4.56 -7.80
N GLN A 147 -8.69 -5.15 -8.80
CA GLN A 147 -10.07 -4.88 -9.19
C GLN A 147 -10.32 -3.40 -9.50
N ARG A 148 -9.46 -2.80 -10.33
CA ARG A 148 -9.64 -1.45 -10.84
C ARG A 148 -10.98 -1.33 -11.56
N SER A 149 -11.73 -0.29 -11.26
CA SER A 149 -12.94 0.08 -11.96
C SER A 149 -13.14 1.58 -11.90
N ASP A 150 -13.54 2.19 -13.01
CA ASP A 150 -13.85 3.63 -13.04
C ASP A 150 -15.19 3.94 -12.35
N VAL A 151 -15.96 2.93 -11.97
CA VAL A 151 -17.23 3.07 -11.26
C VAL A 151 -17.04 2.82 -9.76
N TRP A 152 -17.24 3.86 -8.96
CA TRP A 152 -17.25 3.72 -7.51
C TRP A 152 -18.49 2.97 -7.04
N ARG A 153 -18.29 1.91 -6.25
CA ARG A 153 -19.37 1.04 -5.73
C ARG A 153 -19.51 1.10 -4.21
N GLY A 154 -18.87 2.07 -3.56
CA GLY A 154 -18.73 2.10 -2.10
C GLY A 154 -17.57 1.24 -1.60
N ALA A 155 -17.36 1.33 -0.28
CA ALA A 155 -16.29 0.63 0.42
C ALA A 155 -16.31 -0.88 0.16
N ALA A 156 -15.13 -1.48 0.00
CA ALA A 156 -15.01 -2.90 -0.25
C ALA A 156 -15.21 -3.73 1.03
N ALA A 157 -15.76 -4.93 0.88
CA ALA A 157 -15.89 -5.87 1.99
C ALA A 157 -14.50 -6.35 2.43
N LEU A 158 -14.33 -6.52 3.75
CA LEU A 158 -13.11 -7.08 4.33
C LEU A 158 -13.15 -8.61 4.15
N PRO A 159 -12.14 -9.23 3.54
CA PRO A 159 -12.04 -10.68 3.54
C PRO A 159 -11.78 -11.19 4.97
N GLU A 160 -12.64 -12.07 5.48
CA GLU A 160 -12.47 -12.68 6.81
C GLU A 160 -11.33 -13.72 6.83
N ILE A 161 -11.10 -14.38 5.71
CA ILE A 161 -10.05 -15.36 5.50
C ILE A 161 -9.23 -15.01 4.27
N CYS A 162 -7.96 -15.45 4.23
CA CYS A 162 -7.13 -15.26 3.05
C CYS A 162 -7.73 -16.01 1.84
N PRO A 163 -8.11 -15.32 0.75
CA PRO A 163 -8.62 -15.97 -0.45
C PRO A 163 -7.59 -16.96 -1.02
N PRO A 164 -8.00 -18.13 -1.54
CA PRO A 164 -7.08 -19.16 -2.02
C PRO A 164 -6.06 -18.66 -3.04
N GLN A 165 -6.47 -17.82 -3.99
CA GLN A 165 -5.60 -17.21 -5.00
C GLN A 165 -4.55 -16.26 -4.41
N TRP A 166 -4.79 -15.67 -3.24
CA TRP A 166 -3.82 -14.78 -2.58
C TRP A 166 -2.77 -15.53 -1.77
N GLN A 167 -2.86 -16.86 -1.71
CA GLN A 167 -1.91 -17.73 -1.02
C GLN A 167 -1.54 -18.95 -1.86
N SER A 168 -1.69 -18.88 -3.18
CA SER A 168 -1.34 -19.96 -4.09
C SER A 168 0.14 -19.92 -4.45
N LEU A 169 0.73 -21.10 -4.70
CA LEU A 169 2.08 -21.23 -5.23
C LEU A 169 3.10 -20.51 -4.33
N ALA A 170 4.01 -19.70 -4.90
CA ALA A 170 5.04 -19.03 -4.13
C ALA A 170 4.53 -17.81 -3.33
N LEU A 171 3.26 -17.39 -3.49
CA LEU A 171 2.65 -16.43 -2.56
C LEU A 171 2.51 -17.02 -1.15
N ASP A 172 2.45 -18.35 -1.01
CA ASP A 172 2.39 -19.02 0.30
C ASP A 172 3.69 -18.87 1.10
N LEU A 173 4.80 -18.46 0.46
CA LEU A 173 6.06 -18.16 1.13
C LEU A 173 6.02 -16.84 1.90
N ALA A 174 4.98 -16.02 1.70
CA ALA A 174 4.86 -14.75 2.41
C ALA A 174 4.71 -14.97 3.92
N SER A 175 5.58 -14.33 4.71
CA SER A 175 5.55 -14.38 6.17
C SER A 175 4.38 -13.57 6.74
N ARG A 176 3.87 -12.60 5.97
CA ARG A 176 2.69 -11.80 6.29
C ARG A 176 1.88 -11.47 5.04
N ILE A 177 0.55 -11.51 5.17
CA ILE A 177 -0.39 -11.07 4.13
C ILE A 177 -1.37 -10.08 4.73
N VAL A 178 -1.45 -8.89 4.12
CA VAL A 178 -2.31 -7.80 4.57
C VAL A 178 -3.19 -7.37 3.40
N CYS A 179 -4.50 -7.27 3.63
CA CYS A 179 -5.43 -6.67 2.68
C CYS A 179 -5.84 -5.28 3.19
N ASN A 180 -5.76 -4.29 2.31
CA ASN A 180 -6.23 -2.95 2.57
C ASN A 180 -7.43 -2.69 1.67
N THR A 181 -8.63 -2.60 2.25
CA THR A 181 -9.87 -2.30 1.53
C THR A 181 -10.03 -0.80 1.39
N ILE A 182 -10.31 -0.33 0.17
CA ILE A 182 -10.55 1.09 -0.08
C ILE A 182 -11.87 1.51 0.59
N ASP A 183 -11.81 2.58 1.38
CA ASP A 183 -12.91 3.06 2.22
C ASP A 183 -13.68 4.23 1.60
N GLU A 184 -13.01 5.02 0.77
CA GLU A 184 -13.56 6.24 0.15
C GLU A 184 -13.42 6.20 -1.36
N GLN A 185 -14.14 7.09 -2.05
CA GLN A 185 -14.01 7.22 -3.50
C GLN A 185 -12.55 7.56 -3.86
N PRO A 186 -11.86 6.69 -4.63
CA PRO A 186 -10.48 6.93 -5.00
C PRO A 186 -10.37 8.02 -6.09
N PRO A 187 -9.18 8.60 -6.26
CA PRO A 187 -8.90 9.47 -7.40
C PRO A 187 -9.13 8.78 -8.75
N SER A 188 -9.40 9.59 -9.78
CA SER A 188 -9.59 9.10 -11.15
C SER A 188 -8.39 8.27 -11.63
N GLY A 189 -8.65 7.11 -12.22
CA GLY A 189 -7.59 6.18 -12.66
C GLY A 189 -7.06 5.25 -11.56
N TYR A 190 -7.40 5.48 -10.30
CA TYR A 190 -6.96 4.67 -9.14
C TYR A 190 -8.12 3.91 -8.48
N GLY A 191 -9.14 3.56 -9.27
CA GLY A 191 -10.38 2.87 -8.89
C GLY A 191 -10.26 1.45 -8.33
N TYR A 192 -9.20 1.12 -7.59
CA TYR A 192 -8.97 -0.21 -7.03
C TYR A 192 -9.89 -0.50 -5.83
N ARG A 193 -10.20 -1.78 -5.59
CA ARG A 193 -10.98 -2.23 -4.42
C ARG A 193 -10.11 -2.73 -3.28
N HIS A 194 -8.95 -3.30 -3.60
CA HIS A 194 -8.02 -3.86 -2.64
C HIS A 194 -6.59 -3.46 -2.96
N VAL A 195 -5.81 -3.18 -1.91
CA VAL A 195 -4.35 -3.19 -1.97
C VAL A 195 -3.85 -4.33 -1.07
N VAL A 196 -3.29 -5.36 -1.67
CA VAL A 196 -2.79 -6.53 -0.95
C VAL A 196 -1.27 -6.43 -0.85
N GLU A 197 -0.75 -6.61 0.36
CA GLU A 197 0.68 -6.62 0.67
C GLU A 197 1.09 -8.06 1.03
N TRP A 198 2.04 -8.63 0.29
CA TRP A 198 2.71 -9.89 0.62
C TRP A 198 4.15 -9.60 1.03
N TRP A 199 4.49 -9.96 2.27
CA TRP A 199 5.79 -9.64 2.85
C TRP A 199 6.66 -10.89 2.83
N PHE A 200 7.91 -10.73 2.37
CA PHE A 200 8.85 -11.83 2.20
C PHE A 200 10.15 -11.54 2.92
N ASP A 201 10.74 -12.57 3.51
CA ASP A 201 11.97 -12.44 4.28
C ASP A 201 13.19 -12.32 3.36
N THR A 202 13.09 -12.77 2.10
CA THR A 202 14.15 -12.66 1.10
C THR A 202 13.65 -12.19 -0.27
N VAL A 203 14.56 -11.61 -1.06
CA VAL A 203 14.29 -11.17 -2.44
C VAL A 203 13.90 -12.37 -3.31
N GLU A 204 14.55 -13.52 -3.13
CA GLU A 204 14.32 -14.73 -3.92
C GLU A 204 12.90 -15.27 -3.73
N GLN A 205 12.39 -15.26 -2.50
CA GLN A 205 11.00 -15.63 -2.21
C GLN A 205 10.03 -14.68 -2.93
N ALA A 206 10.29 -13.38 -2.86
CA ALA A 206 9.43 -12.38 -3.47
C ALA A 206 9.46 -12.43 -5.01
N GLN A 207 10.62 -12.73 -5.60
CA GLN A 207 10.79 -12.97 -7.04
C GLN A 207 10.07 -14.24 -7.48
N ALA A 208 10.19 -15.33 -6.72
CA ALA A 208 9.46 -16.57 -6.98
C ALA A 208 7.94 -16.34 -6.93
N ALA A 209 7.47 -15.57 -5.94
CA ALA A 209 6.07 -15.18 -5.83
C ALA A 209 5.60 -14.40 -7.06
N ALA A 210 6.34 -13.35 -7.46
CA ALA A 210 6.04 -12.56 -8.65
C ALA A 210 6.02 -13.40 -9.94
N ALA A 211 6.96 -14.34 -10.09
CA ALA A 211 7.01 -15.23 -11.25
C ALA A 211 5.89 -16.30 -11.25
N SER A 212 5.29 -16.56 -10.09
CA SER A 212 4.21 -17.55 -9.93
C SER A 212 2.80 -16.96 -10.01
N LEU A 213 2.67 -15.65 -10.24
CA LEU A 213 1.37 -14.99 -10.35
C LEU A 213 0.55 -15.61 -11.49
N ASP A 214 -0.56 -16.26 -11.13
CA ASP A 214 -1.53 -16.78 -12.10
C ASP A 214 -2.49 -15.66 -12.47
N VAL A 215 -2.29 -15.04 -13.64
CA VAL A 215 -3.20 -14.01 -14.18
C VAL A 215 -4.23 -14.57 -15.16
N SER A 216 -4.42 -15.89 -15.21
CA SER A 216 -5.42 -16.53 -16.07
C SER A 216 -6.83 -16.03 -15.76
N ALA A 217 -7.74 -16.14 -16.72
CA ALA A 217 -9.15 -15.72 -16.56
C ALA A 217 -9.80 -16.27 -15.28
N ARG A 218 -9.46 -17.52 -14.90
CA ARG A 218 -9.96 -18.13 -13.66
C ARG A 218 -9.52 -17.38 -12.40
N ALA A 219 -8.29 -16.87 -12.39
CA ALA A 219 -7.75 -16.13 -11.25
C ALA A 219 -8.23 -14.66 -11.24
N GLN A 220 -8.70 -14.15 -12.38
CA GLN A 220 -9.34 -12.84 -12.49
C GLN A 220 -10.76 -12.82 -11.90
N ASP A 221 -11.47 -13.96 -12.01
CA ASP A 221 -12.89 -14.06 -11.67
C ASP A 221 -13.16 -14.22 -10.16
N GLY A 222 -14.39 -13.87 -9.76
CA GLY A 222 -14.90 -14.02 -8.40
C GLY A 222 -14.69 -12.79 -7.52
N GLU A 223 -15.25 -12.85 -6.30
CA GLU A 223 -15.29 -11.71 -5.36
C GLU A 223 -13.90 -11.17 -5.02
N PHE A 224 -12.90 -12.04 -4.93
CA PHE A 224 -11.51 -11.69 -4.59
C PHE A 224 -10.53 -11.99 -5.73
N GLY A 225 -11.02 -12.23 -6.95
CA GLY A 225 -10.17 -12.38 -8.12
C GLY A 225 -9.37 -11.10 -8.41
N TRP A 226 -8.30 -11.18 -9.19
CA TRP A 226 -7.42 -10.02 -9.41
C TRP A 226 -8.16 -8.85 -10.09
N GLY A 227 -9.07 -9.15 -11.02
CA GLY A 227 -9.69 -8.15 -11.90
C GLY A 227 -8.64 -7.32 -12.65
N GLU A 228 -8.99 -6.11 -13.08
CA GLU A 228 -7.97 -5.21 -13.60
C GLU A 228 -7.00 -4.80 -12.46
N HIS A 229 -5.69 -4.99 -12.66
CA HIS A 229 -4.73 -4.96 -11.56
C HIS A 229 -3.36 -4.38 -11.93
N VAL A 230 -2.57 -4.07 -10.90
CA VAL A 230 -1.14 -3.76 -10.98
C VAL A 230 -0.43 -4.51 -9.86
N PHE A 231 0.56 -5.32 -10.21
CA PHE A 231 1.50 -5.92 -9.25
C PHE A 231 2.83 -5.18 -9.26
N MET A 232 3.41 -4.98 -8.09
CA MET A 232 4.72 -4.36 -7.92
C MET A 232 5.56 -5.13 -6.93
N LEU A 233 6.74 -5.56 -7.37
CA LEU A 233 7.79 -6.00 -6.45
C LEU A 233 8.54 -4.76 -5.95
N THR A 234 8.62 -4.60 -4.63
CA THR A 234 9.16 -3.41 -3.97
C THR A 234 10.09 -3.77 -2.82
N GLU A 235 10.98 -2.85 -2.47
CA GLU A 235 11.81 -2.88 -1.26
C GLU A 235 11.58 -1.61 -0.44
N VAL A 236 11.51 -1.74 0.89
CA VAL A 236 11.39 -0.60 1.80
C VAL A 236 12.70 0.18 1.87
N THR A 237 12.76 1.30 1.15
CA THR A 237 13.93 2.19 1.11
C THR A 237 13.93 3.21 2.24
N HIS A 238 12.80 3.44 2.89
CA HIS A 238 12.68 4.31 4.07
C HIS A 238 11.49 3.86 4.92
N ALA A 239 11.68 3.81 6.24
CA ALA A 239 10.63 3.53 7.21
C ALA A 239 10.87 4.37 8.47
N ARG A 240 9.79 4.86 9.07
CA ARG A 240 9.81 5.55 10.37
C ARG A 240 8.45 5.45 11.07
N PRO A 241 8.42 5.57 12.41
CA PRO A 241 7.22 5.99 13.11
C PRO A 241 6.86 7.44 12.75
#